data_AF-A0A954GLC2-F1
#
_entry.id   AF-A0A954GLC2-F1
#
_cell.length_a   1.000
_cell.length_b   1.000
_cell.length_c   1.000
_cell.angle_alpha   90.00
_cell.angle_beta   90.00
_cell.angle_gamma   90.00
#
_symmetry.space_group_name_H-M   'P 1'
#
loop_
_entity.id
_entity.type
_entity.pdbx_description
1 polymer ?
#
loop_
_entity_poly.entity_id
_entity_poly.type
_entity_poly.pdbx_seq_one_letter_code
_entity_poly.pdbx_strand_id
1 'polypeptide(L)'
;ISLFRRILVPPSPRATSSASTPKKRWQFNQSPLFVEFLRGNFDLECTPWGNPTYNLFGWQKPCYLMNEGYAATFDELMQTTNWSAYGCSSGNPKCTDCMVHSGYEPSAVNATFGSLKGLLTTARIALFGPSESPDPDRPSPPIPAPHRRPRIVEPEVVPLELEISHTA
;
A
#
# COMPACT_ATOMS: atom_id res chain seq x y z
N ILE A 1 11.10 -4.67 -8.24
CA ILE A 1 11.20 -5.85 -7.34
C ILE A 1 12.66 -6.15 -6.91
N SER A 2 13.65 -6.13 -7.82
CA SER A 2 15.08 -6.37 -7.50
C SER A 2 15.68 -5.41 -6.44
N LEU A 3 15.26 -4.13 -6.44
CA LEU A 3 15.79 -3.14 -5.50
C LEU A 3 15.29 -3.34 -4.06
N PHE A 4 14.02 -3.73 -3.87
CA PHE A 4 13.44 -3.99 -2.56
C PHE A 4 14.07 -5.21 -1.88
N ARG A 5 14.39 -6.27 -2.63
CA ARG A 5 15.12 -7.42 -2.09
C ARG A 5 16.52 -7.06 -1.58
N ARG A 6 17.23 -6.12 -2.21
CA ARG A 6 18.55 -5.66 -1.72
C ARG A 6 18.48 -4.85 -0.42
N ILE A 7 17.35 -4.20 -0.13
CA ILE A 7 17.17 -3.42 1.11
C ILE A 7 16.62 -4.29 2.24
N LEU A 8 15.78 -5.28 1.91
CA LEU A 8 15.05 -6.09 2.89
C LEU A 8 15.73 -7.41 3.25
N VAL A 9 16.62 -7.95 2.40
CA VAL A 9 17.29 -9.24 2.66
C VAL A 9 18.63 -8.99 3.37
N PRO A 10 18.89 -9.64 4.51
CA PRO A 10 20.19 -9.57 5.17
C PRO A 10 21.30 -10.17 4.28
N PRO A 11 22.54 -9.67 4.37
CA PRO A 11 23.66 -10.30 3.68
C PRO A 11 23.88 -11.71 4.22
N SER A 12 24.03 -12.67 3.30
CA SER A 12 24.39 -14.06 3.62
C SER A 12 25.62 -14.12 4.52
N PRO A 13 25.65 -14.98 5.57
CA PRO A 13 26.82 -15.14 6.44
C PRO A 13 28.05 -15.75 5.73
N ARG A 14 27.95 -16.05 4.42
CA ARG A 14 28.98 -16.72 3.62
C ARG A 14 29.70 -15.80 2.63
N ALA A 15 29.74 -14.49 2.87
CA ALA A 15 30.55 -13.55 2.07
C ALA A 15 31.87 -13.21 2.78
N THR A 16 32.84 -14.13 2.70
CA THR A 16 34.24 -13.84 3.02
C THR A 16 34.90 -13.16 1.82
N SER A 17 35.05 -11.83 1.86
CA SER A 17 36.21 -11.08 1.37
C SER A 17 35.86 -9.59 1.26
N SER A 18 36.63 -8.77 1.98
CA SER A 18 36.93 -7.36 1.66
C SER A 18 35.76 -6.52 1.10
N ALA A 19 34.85 -6.08 1.96
CA ALA A 19 33.91 -5.02 1.59
C ALA A 19 33.57 -4.15 2.79
N SER A 20 33.69 -2.84 2.58
CA SER A 20 33.34 -1.71 3.45
C SER A 20 32.27 -2.00 4.50
N THR A 21 32.48 -1.45 5.71
CA THR A 21 31.50 -1.33 6.81
C THR A 21 30.06 -1.35 6.27
N PRO A 22 29.21 -2.31 6.68
CA PRO A 22 27.87 -2.41 6.13
C PRO A 22 27.16 -1.07 6.30
N LYS A 23 26.73 -0.48 5.19
CA LYS A 23 26.04 0.81 5.16
C LYS A 23 24.84 0.73 6.10
N LYS A 24 24.60 1.78 6.89
CA LYS A 24 23.48 1.89 7.85
C LYS A 24 22.22 1.26 7.24
N ARG A 25 21.65 0.25 7.91
CA ARG A 25 20.37 -0.36 7.53
C ARG A 25 19.33 0.75 7.41
N TRP A 26 18.68 0.84 6.26
CA TRP A 26 17.60 1.80 6.05
C TRP A 26 16.47 1.49 7.03
N GLN A 27 16.11 2.47 7.86
CA GLN A 27 14.98 2.34 8.76
C GLN A 27 13.73 2.78 8.01
N PHE A 28 12.79 1.87 7.83
CA PHE A 28 11.50 2.19 7.22
C PHE A 28 10.67 2.99 8.21
N ASN A 29 10.07 4.08 7.74
CA ASN A 29 9.13 4.89 8.53
C ASN A 29 7.69 4.34 8.48
N GLN A 30 7.55 3.04 8.19
CA GLN A 30 6.25 2.38 8.07
C GLN A 30 6.02 1.47 9.27
N SER A 31 4.77 1.15 9.55
CA SER A 31 4.42 0.26 10.64
C SER A 31 5.10 -1.11 10.49
N PRO A 32 5.52 -1.74 11.60
CA PRO A 32 6.18 -3.04 11.56
C PRO A 32 5.36 -4.11 10.84
N LEU A 33 4.04 -4.15 11.06
CA LEU A 33 3.17 -5.11 10.38
C LEU A 33 3.01 -4.84 8.88
N PHE A 34 3.07 -3.58 8.43
CA PHE A 34 3.08 -3.28 7.00
C PHE A 34 4.37 -3.81 6.34
N VAL A 35 5.51 -3.66 7.01
CA VAL A 35 6.79 -4.20 6.52
C VAL A 35 6.75 -5.74 6.49
N GLU A 36 6.18 -6.40 7.49
CA GLU A 36 5.99 -7.86 7.47
C GLU A 36 4.99 -8.30 6.38
N PHE A 37 3.93 -7.52 6.12
CA PHE A 37 3.02 -7.76 5.01
C PHE A 37 3.76 -7.72 3.65
N LEU A 38 4.60 -6.71 3.42
CA LEU A 38 5.42 -6.64 2.20
C LEU A 38 6.42 -7.79 2.07
N ARG A 39 6.85 -8.40 3.19
CA ARG A 39 7.71 -9.58 3.21
C ARG A 39 6.93 -10.88 2.99
N GLY A 40 5.60 -10.85 3.03
CA GLY A 40 4.77 -12.03 3.02
C GLY A 40 4.73 -12.77 4.37
N ASN A 41 5.06 -12.09 5.47
CA ASN A 41 5.02 -12.60 6.86
C ASN A 41 3.79 -12.16 7.65
N PHE A 42 2.98 -11.26 7.09
CA PHE A 42 1.67 -10.91 7.63
C PHE A 42 0.63 -10.80 6.51
N ASP A 43 -0.64 -11.15 6.75
CA ASP A 43 -1.74 -10.89 5.80
C ASP A 43 -2.54 -9.70 6.30
N LEU A 44 -2.86 -8.79 5.38
CA LEU A 44 -3.70 -7.63 5.64
C LEU A 44 -4.79 -7.56 4.58
N GLU A 45 -6.00 -7.22 4.99
CA GLU A 45 -7.05 -6.77 4.08
C GLU A 45 -6.97 -5.24 3.97
N CYS A 46 -7.24 -4.69 2.79
CA CYS A 46 -7.15 -3.25 2.55
C CYS A 46 -8.21 -2.48 3.36
N THR A 47 -7.82 -1.35 3.94
CA THR A 47 -8.73 -0.42 4.61
C THR A 47 -8.92 0.82 3.73
N PRO A 48 -9.84 0.79 2.75
CA PRO A 48 -9.98 1.86 1.73
C PRO A 48 -10.40 3.21 2.31
N TRP A 49 -11.03 3.22 3.50
CA TRP A 49 -11.43 4.42 4.23
C TRP A 49 -10.34 4.98 5.16
N GLY A 50 -9.21 4.28 5.30
CA GLY A 50 -8.19 4.62 6.30
C GLY A 50 -7.35 5.86 5.97
N ASN A 51 -7.36 6.30 4.71
CA ASN A 51 -6.68 7.51 4.25
C ASN A 51 -7.54 8.27 3.22
N PRO A 52 -8.56 9.01 3.69
CA PRO A 52 -9.43 9.81 2.82
C PRO A 52 -8.70 11.07 2.33
N THR A 53 -8.97 11.48 1.09
CA THR A 53 -8.34 12.64 0.46
C THR A 53 -9.35 13.76 0.26
N TYR A 54 -9.01 14.97 0.72
CA TYR A 54 -9.77 16.19 0.43
C TYR A 54 -8.96 17.09 -0.52
N ASN A 55 -9.60 17.60 -1.57
CA ASN A 55 -8.97 18.51 -2.53
C ASN A 55 -9.96 19.63 -2.96
N LEU A 56 -9.60 20.42 -3.97
CA LEU A 56 -10.42 21.55 -4.45
C LEU A 56 -11.85 21.13 -4.87
N PHE A 57 -12.04 19.90 -5.31
CA PHE A 57 -13.33 19.37 -5.74
C PHE A 57 -14.13 18.70 -4.60
N GLY A 58 -13.58 18.66 -3.38
CA GLY A 58 -14.21 18.09 -2.20
C GLY A 58 -13.52 16.82 -1.69
N TRP A 59 -14.28 16.00 -0.95
CA TRP A 59 -13.84 14.69 -0.45
C TRP A 59 -13.85 13.69 -1.59
N GLN A 60 -12.68 13.24 -2.03
CA GLN A 60 -12.59 12.28 -3.13
C GLN A 60 -13.12 10.92 -2.69
N LYS A 61 -14.00 10.33 -3.52
CA LYS A 61 -14.49 8.97 -3.29
C LYS A 61 -13.32 7.96 -3.26
N PRO A 62 -13.38 6.95 -2.39
CA PRO A 62 -12.28 6.02 -2.10
C PRO A 62 -12.05 5.01 -3.23
N CYS A 63 -10.88 4.38 -3.33
CA CYS A 63 -9.53 4.85 -2.98
C CYS A 63 -9.22 6.07 -3.87
N TYR A 64 -8.49 7.10 -3.40
CA TYR A 64 -8.22 8.32 -4.19
C TYR A 64 -7.57 8.05 -5.58
N LEU A 65 -7.09 6.83 -5.83
CA LEU A 65 -6.60 6.36 -7.13
C LEU A 65 -7.70 5.92 -8.11
N MET A 66 -8.92 5.68 -7.63
CA MET A 66 -10.04 5.13 -8.41
C MET A 66 -10.78 6.21 -9.20
N ASN A 67 -10.69 7.47 -8.74
CA ASN A 67 -11.30 8.64 -9.36
C ASN A 67 -12.81 8.48 -9.68
N GLU A 68 -13.58 7.98 -8.70
CA GLU A 68 -15.01 7.65 -8.86
C GLU A 68 -15.95 8.79 -8.41
N GLY A 69 -15.42 10.02 -8.33
CA GLY A 69 -16.15 11.23 -7.99
C GLY A 69 -15.77 11.83 -6.64
N TYR A 70 -16.58 12.78 -6.19
CA TYR A 70 -16.36 13.57 -4.98
C TYR A 70 -17.65 13.65 -4.14
N ALA A 71 -17.49 13.89 -2.85
CA ALA A 71 -18.53 14.20 -1.88
C ALA A 71 -18.26 15.58 -1.26
N ALA A 72 -19.32 16.33 -0.93
CA ALA A 72 -19.19 17.67 -0.38
C ALA A 72 -18.72 17.64 1.08
N THR A 73 -19.11 16.59 1.82
CA THR A 73 -18.77 16.43 3.24
C THR A 73 -18.15 15.05 3.51
N PHE A 74 -17.42 14.96 4.62
CA PHE A 74 -16.87 13.68 5.07
C PHE A 74 -17.97 12.68 5.43
N ASP A 75 -19.07 13.14 6.04
CA ASP A 75 -20.20 12.27 6.38
C ASP A 75 -20.85 11.69 5.13
N GLU A 76 -21.04 12.50 4.08
CA GLU A 76 -21.54 12.02 2.79
C GLU A 76 -20.60 10.96 2.19
N LEU A 77 -19.29 11.19 2.22
CA LEU A 77 -18.29 10.21 1.77
C LEU A 77 -18.47 8.87 2.51
N MET A 78 -18.57 8.91 3.83
CA MET A 78 -18.64 7.72 4.67
C MET A 78 -19.96 6.95 4.50
N GLN A 79 -21.08 7.65 4.33
CA GLN A 79 -22.41 7.02 4.26
C GLN A 79 -22.78 6.56 2.85
N THR A 80 -22.37 7.28 1.81
CA THR A 80 -22.81 7.01 0.43
C THR A 80 -21.87 6.09 -0.35
N THR A 81 -20.64 5.88 0.14
CA THR A 81 -19.70 4.98 -0.52
C THR A 81 -19.99 3.52 -0.15
N ASN A 82 -20.12 2.64 -1.15
CA ASN A 82 -20.14 1.21 -0.95
C ASN A 82 -18.74 0.64 -0.62
N TRP A 83 -18.34 0.72 0.65
CA TRP A 83 -17.03 0.25 1.12
C TRP A 83 -16.75 -1.24 0.85
N SER A 84 -17.79 -2.07 0.80
CA SER A 84 -17.65 -3.51 0.52
C SER A 84 -17.20 -3.81 -0.92
N ALA A 85 -17.30 -2.84 -1.84
CA ALA A 85 -16.84 -2.96 -3.22
C ALA A 85 -15.33 -2.71 -3.41
N TYR A 86 -14.57 -2.55 -2.32
CA TYR A 86 -13.13 -2.28 -2.36
C TYR A 86 -12.35 -3.22 -1.45
N GLY A 87 -11.08 -3.41 -1.79
CA GLY A 87 -10.18 -4.36 -1.12
C GLY A 87 -9.98 -5.63 -1.93
N CYS A 88 -8.98 -6.44 -1.54
CA CYS A 88 -8.60 -7.62 -2.29
C CYS A 88 -9.75 -8.66 -2.30
N SER A 89 -10.42 -8.79 -1.16
CA SER A 89 -11.55 -9.70 -1.00
C SER A 89 -12.87 -9.23 -1.64
N SER A 90 -12.93 -8.02 -2.21
CA SER A 90 -14.17 -7.44 -2.74
C SER A 90 -14.61 -7.99 -4.11
N GLY A 91 -13.71 -8.66 -4.83
CA GLY A 91 -13.92 -9.04 -6.23
C GLY A 91 -13.79 -7.88 -7.23
N ASN A 92 -13.43 -6.68 -6.77
CA ASN A 92 -13.16 -5.54 -7.65
C ASN A 92 -11.83 -5.75 -8.40
N PRO A 93 -11.83 -5.80 -9.74
CA PRO A 93 -10.62 -6.09 -10.52
C PRO A 93 -9.53 -5.02 -10.39
N LYS A 94 -9.88 -3.79 -9.95
CA LYS A 94 -8.92 -2.73 -9.68
C LYS A 94 -8.21 -2.92 -8.33
N CYS A 95 -8.78 -3.72 -7.43
CA CYS A 95 -8.28 -3.93 -6.07
C CYS A 95 -7.53 -5.25 -5.88
N THR A 96 -7.72 -6.23 -6.76
CA THR A 96 -7.17 -7.60 -6.63
C THR A 96 -5.70 -7.63 -6.23
N ASP A 97 -4.87 -6.79 -6.88
CA ASP A 97 -3.41 -6.80 -6.69
C ASP A 97 -2.84 -5.45 -6.23
N CYS A 98 -3.72 -4.52 -5.82
CA CYS A 98 -3.35 -3.11 -5.73
C CYS A 98 -2.23 -2.86 -4.71
N MET A 99 -2.23 -3.58 -3.57
CA MET A 99 -1.24 -3.51 -2.47
C MET A 99 -0.79 -2.07 -2.12
N VAL A 100 -1.65 -1.07 -2.34
CA VAL A 100 -1.26 0.34 -2.22
C VAL A 100 -1.11 0.73 -0.76
N HIS A 101 -0.02 1.42 -0.46
CA HIS A 101 0.31 1.87 0.89
C HIS A 101 -0.84 2.59 1.60
N SER A 102 -1.56 3.47 0.91
CA SER A 102 -2.65 4.28 1.49
C SER A 102 -3.77 3.46 2.12
N GLY A 103 -4.06 2.26 1.61
CA GLY A 103 -5.06 1.36 2.17
C GLY A 103 -4.49 0.34 3.15
N TYR A 104 -3.24 -0.09 2.95
CA TYR A 104 -2.63 -1.16 3.74
C TYR A 104 -1.87 -0.68 4.99
N GLU A 105 -1.39 0.56 5.01
CA GLU A 105 -0.78 1.16 6.20
C GLU A 105 -1.82 1.34 7.33
N PRO A 106 -3.01 1.92 7.07
CA PRO A 106 -4.07 1.94 8.09
C PRO A 106 -4.49 0.54 8.53
N SER A 107 -4.52 -0.44 7.61
CA SER A 107 -4.78 -1.84 7.97
C SER A 107 -3.73 -2.39 8.92
N ALA A 108 -2.45 -2.10 8.68
CA ALA A 108 -1.35 -2.55 9.53
C ALA A 108 -1.40 -1.91 10.93
N VAL A 109 -1.72 -0.61 11.00
CA VAL A 109 -1.96 0.10 12.26
C VAL A 109 -3.14 -0.52 13.00
N ASN A 110 -4.27 -0.72 12.32
CA ASN A 110 -5.45 -1.35 12.90
C ASN A 110 -5.16 -2.79 13.37
N ALA A 111 -4.41 -3.58 12.61
CA ALA A 111 -4.01 -4.93 13.01
C ALA A 111 -3.08 -4.93 14.24
N THR A 112 -2.21 -3.93 14.35
CA THR A 112 -1.29 -3.76 15.49
C THR A 112 -2.05 -3.54 16.78
N PHE A 113 -3.03 -2.63 16.78
CA PHE A 113 -3.76 -2.25 18.00
C PHE A 113 -5.07 -3.02 18.21
N GLY A 114 -5.63 -3.60 17.15
CA GLY A 114 -6.90 -4.33 17.16
C GLY A 114 -6.76 -5.84 17.43
N SER A 115 -5.55 -6.36 17.59
CA SER A 115 -5.34 -7.79 17.86
C SER A 115 -4.16 -8.06 18.80
N LEU A 116 -4.30 -9.03 19.71
CA LEU A 116 -3.22 -9.46 20.59
C LEU A 116 -2.03 -10.03 19.80
N LYS A 117 -2.31 -10.81 18.75
CA LYS A 117 -1.27 -11.35 17.84
C LYS A 117 -0.49 -10.21 17.17
N GLY A 118 -1.18 -9.19 16.66
CA GLY A 118 -0.56 -8.03 16.02
C GLY A 118 0.32 -7.25 16.99
N LEU A 119 -0.19 -6.99 18.20
CA LEU A 119 0.56 -6.31 19.25
C LEU A 119 1.82 -7.08 19.66
N LEU A 120 1.71 -8.39 19.92
CA LEU A 120 2.84 -9.25 20.28
C LEU A 120 3.87 -9.36 19.16
N THR A 121 3.41 -9.47 17.91
CA THR A 121 4.28 -9.49 16.73
C THR A 121 5.06 -8.19 16.62
N THR A 122 4.39 -7.03 16.74
CA THR A 122 5.02 -5.72 16.71
C THR A 122 6.01 -5.53 17.86
N ALA A 123 5.66 -5.93 19.08
CA ALA A 123 6.57 -5.87 20.24
C ALA A 123 7.81 -6.75 20.03
N ARG A 124 7.65 -7.97 19.49
CA ARG A 124 8.76 -8.85 19.12
C ARG A 124 9.67 -8.19 18.08
N ILE A 125 9.11 -7.57 17.04
CA ILE A 125 9.89 -6.90 15.99
C ILE A 125 10.66 -5.71 16.57
N ALA A 126 10.04 -4.93 17.46
CA ALA A 126 10.70 -3.79 18.08
C ALA A 126 11.88 -4.20 18.99
N LEU A 127 11.75 -5.32 19.72
CA LEU A 127 12.78 -5.80 20.65
C LEU A 127 13.89 -6.61 19.98
N PHE A 128 13.54 -7.47 19.02
CA PHE A 128 14.45 -8.47 18.45
C PHE A 128 14.73 -8.27 16.95
N GLY A 129 14.09 -7.27 16.33
CA GLY A 129 14.13 -7.06 14.89
C GLY A 129 13.16 -7.95 14.11
N PRO A 130 12.98 -7.66 12.82
CA PRO A 130 12.08 -8.41 11.96
C PRO A 130 12.70 -9.72 11.49
N SER A 131 11.88 -10.73 11.18
CA SER A 131 12.36 -12.04 10.69
C SER A 131 13.15 -11.87 9.38
N GLU A 132 14.28 -12.58 9.25
CA GLU A 132 15.15 -12.54 8.08
C GLU A 132 14.61 -13.34 6.90
N SER A 133 13.82 -14.39 7.17
CA SER A 133 13.23 -15.26 6.15
C SER A 133 11.70 -15.25 6.24
N PRO A 134 11.02 -15.39 5.09
CA PRO A 134 9.61 -15.74 5.07
C PRO A 134 9.36 -17.00 5.91
N ASP A 135 8.22 -17.07 6.59
CA ASP A 135 7.80 -18.30 7.25
C ASP A 135 7.73 -19.45 6.23
N PRO A 136 8.58 -20.50 6.35
CA PRO A 136 8.66 -21.56 5.35
C PRO A 136 7.39 -22.40 5.27
N ASP A 137 6.59 -22.44 6.34
CA ASP A 137 5.34 -23.20 6.40
C ASP A 137 4.15 -22.38 5.89
N ARG A 138 4.37 -21.09 5.57
CA ARG A 138 3.30 -20.24 5.05
C ARG A 138 3.08 -20.45 3.56
N PRO A 139 1.84 -20.73 3.13
CA PRO A 139 1.49 -20.74 1.71
C PRO A 139 1.78 -19.36 1.12
N SER A 140 2.58 -19.31 0.05
CA SER A 140 2.68 -18.09 -0.74
C SER A 140 1.32 -17.83 -1.40
N PRO A 141 0.78 -16.60 -1.35
CA PRO A 141 -0.43 -16.30 -2.10
C PRO A 141 -0.18 -16.58 -3.59
N PRO A 142 -1.19 -17.09 -4.33
CA PRO A 142 -1.03 -17.34 -5.76
C PRO A 142 -0.62 -16.03 -6.42
N ILE A 143 0.50 -16.05 -7.16
CA ILE A 143 0.92 -14.89 -7.95
C ILE A 143 -0.14 -14.73 -9.06
N PRO A 144 -0.92 -13.64 -9.05
CA PRO A 144 -1.89 -13.38 -10.08
C PRO A 144 -1.16 -13.29 -11.43
N ALA A 145 -1.72 -13.91 -12.47
CA ALA A 145 -1.22 -13.68 -13.82
C ALA A 145 -1.22 -12.17 -14.08
N PRO A 146 -0.16 -11.57 -14.67
CA PRO A 146 -0.05 -10.13 -14.82
C PRO A 146 -1.33 -9.58 -15.43
N HIS A 147 -2.08 -8.83 -14.63
CA HIS A 147 -3.36 -8.28 -15.04
C HIS A 147 -3.12 -7.25 -16.13
N ARG A 148 -3.24 -7.70 -17.38
CA ARG A 148 -3.36 -6.88 -18.60
C ARG A 148 -2.09 -6.06 -18.90
N ARG A 149 -1.45 -6.31 -20.05
CA ARG A 149 -0.66 -5.23 -20.67
C ARG A 149 -1.66 -4.12 -20.98
N PRO A 150 -1.52 -2.90 -20.42
CA PRO A 150 -2.37 -1.81 -20.86
C PRO A 150 -2.19 -1.70 -22.37
N ARG A 151 -3.29 -1.73 -23.12
CA ARG A 151 -3.25 -1.16 -24.48
C ARG A 151 -2.90 0.30 -24.22
N ILE A 152 -1.72 0.71 -24.64
CA ILE A 152 -1.34 2.13 -24.64
C ILE A 152 -2.33 2.78 -25.59
N VAL A 153 -3.38 3.38 -25.02
CA VAL A 153 -4.25 4.31 -25.73
C VAL A 153 -3.61 5.65 -25.46
N GLU A 154 -3.16 6.33 -26.51
CA GLU A 154 -2.70 7.70 -26.37
C GLU A 154 -3.80 8.52 -25.70
N PRO A 155 -3.50 9.25 -24.62
CA PRO A 155 -4.51 10.08 -23.99
C PRO A 155 -4.98 11.13 -24.99
N GLU A 156 -6.28 11.26 -25.15
CA GLU A 156 -6.87 12.40 -25.85
C GLU A 156 -6.56 13.65 -25.02
N VAL A 157 -5.58 14.41 -25.51
CA VAL A 157 -5.17 15.68 -24.91
C VAL A 157 -6.25 16.69 -25.22
N VAL A 158 -7.14 16.95 -24.26
CA VAL A 158 -8.10 18.06 -24.34
C VAL A 158 -7.32 19.36 -24.11
N PRO A 159 -7.24 20.26 -25.10
CA PRO A 159 -6.61 21.56 -24.89
C PRO A 159 -7.44 22.35 -23.87
N LEU A 160 -6.80 22.78 -22.78
CA LEU A 160 -7.36 23.82 -21.91
C LEU A 160 -7.20 25.15 -22.63
N GLU A 161 -8.17 25.51 -23.46
CA GLU A 161 -8.31 26.88 -23.97
C GLU A 161 -8.73 27.78 -22.81
N LEU A 162 -7.73 28.38 -22.17
CA LEU A 162 -7.91 29.53 -21.27
C LEU A 162 -8.23 30.75 -22.14
N GLU A 163 -9.51 31.01 -22.39
CA GLU A 163 -9.95 32.33 -22.87
C GLU A 163 -9.73 33.35 -21.73
N ILE A 164 -8.51 33.89 -21.66
CA ILE A 164 -8.23 35.12 -20.92
C ILE A 164 -8.80 36.26 -21.77
N SER A 165 -10.06 36.60 -21.52
CA SER A 165 -10.69 37.81 -22.03
C SER A 165 -9.96 39.03 -21.46
N HIS A 166 -8.98 39.54 -22.20
CA HIS A 166 -8.47 40.89 -22.00
C HIS A 166 -9.56 41.87 -22.44
N THR A 167 -10.35 42.34 -21.48
CA THR A 167 -11.13 43.58 -21.63
C THR A 167 -10.36 44.69 -20.92
N ALA A 168 -9.74 45.57 -21.72
CA ALA A 168 -9.36 46.92 -21.35
C ALA A 168 -9.43 47.79 -22.62
#